data_AF-A0A7Y5VKK8-F1
#
_entry.id   AF-A0A7Y5VKK8-F1
#
_cell.length_a   1.000
_cell.length_b   1.000
_cell.length_c   1.000
_cell.angle_alpha   90.00
_cell.angle_beta   90.00
_cell.angle_gamma   90.00
#
_symmetry.space_group_name_H-M   'P 1'
#
loop_
_entity.id
_entity.type
_entity.pdbx_description
1 polymer ?
#
loop_
_entity_poly.entity_id
_entity_poly.type
_entity_poly.pdbx_seq_one_letter_code
_entity_poly.pdbx_strand_id
1 'polypeptide(L)'
;VIGVSDYMRAVQDQIREWVPGTYASLGADGFGFSDTRPAARRFFHIDGPSVAVRALQLLAREGKVPADVPAKAAAKYQLDDVTAGTSGNAGGES
;
A
#
# COMPACT_ATOMS: atom_id res chain seq x y z
N VAL A 1 3.33 11.69 -4.78
CA VAL A 1 3.33 11.42 -3.33
C VAL A 1 2.32 10.32 -3.03
N ILE A 2 2.58 9.46 -2.04
CA ILE A 2 1.64 8.43 -1.59
C ILE A 2 1.43 8.61 -0.08
N GLY A 3 0.18 8.77 0.35
CA GLY A 3 -0.22 8.75 1.77
C GLY A 3 -0.67 7.36 2.18
N VAL A 4 -0.21 6.88 3.34
CA VAL A 4 -0.52 5.54 3.86
C VAL A 4 -0.85 5.65 5.35
N SER A 5 -1.90 4.97 5.79
CA SER A 5 -2.33 4.95 7.19
C SER A 5 -2.96 3.61 7.53
N ASP A 6 -2.94 3.24 8.82
CA ASP A 6 -3.74 2.14 9.36
C ASP A 6 -5.23 2.55 9.52
N TYR A 7 -5.61 3.79 9.14
CA TYR A 7 -7.01 4.24 8.96
C TYR A 7 -7.46 4.13 7.49
N MET A 8 -8.77 4.28 7.27
CA MET A 8 -9.36 4.40 5.92
C MET A 8 -8.71 5.54 5.12
N ARG A 9 -8.63 5.38 3.80
CA ARG A 9 -8.07 6.39 2.87
C ARG A 9 -8.63 7.80 3.07
N ALA A 10 -9.90 7.89 3.50
CA ALA A 10 -10.58 9.14 3.79
C ALA A 10 -9.78 10.08 4.71
N VAL A 11 -8.95 9.56 5.64
CA VAL A 11 -8.11 10.39 6.51
C VAL A 11 -7.00 11.08 5.72
N GLN A 12 -6.26 10.33 4.91
CA GLN A 12 -5.20 10.84 4.03
C GLN A 12 -5.77 11.79 2.97
N ASP A 13 -6.96 11.49 2.47
CA ASP A 13 -7.62 12.27 1.43
C ASP A 13 -8.07 13.66 1.93
N GLN A 14 -8.21 13.87 3.25
CA GLN A 14 -8.51 15.18 3.84
C GLN A 14 -7.48 16.26 3.51
N ILE A 15 -6.26 15.91 3.12
CA ILE A 15 -5.23 16.90 2.77
C ILE A 15 -4.97 16.97 1.26
N ARG A 16 -5.75 16.26 0.42
CA ARG A 16 -5.44 16.10 -1.01
C ARG A 16 -5.25 17.42 -1.75
N GLU A 17 -6.14 18.38 -1.52
CA GLU A 17 -6.16 19.68 -2.19
C GLU A 17 -4.93 20.55 -1.88
N TRP A 18 -4.28 20.32 -0.73
CA TRP A 18 -3.11 21.06 -0.30
C TRP A 18 -1.79 20.38 -0.69
N VAL A 19 -1.84 19.14 -1.21
CA VAL A 19 -0.65 18.41 -1.64
C VAL A 19 -0.39 18.65 -3.14
N PRO A 20 0.72 19.30 -3.51
CA PRO A 20 1.02 19.59 -4.91
C PRO A 20 1.29 18.31 -5.72
N GLY A 21 0.87 18.32 -6.98
CA GLY A 21 1.14 17.25 -7.95
C GLY A 21 0.29 15.99 -7.74
N THR A 22 0.77 14.87 -8.27
CA THR A 22 0.12 13.56 -8.17
C THR A 22 0.12 13.04 -6.73
N TYR A 23 -1.06 12.76 -6.18
CA TYR A 23 -1.24 12.10 -4.89
C TYR A 23 -2.08 10.83 -5.04
N ALA A 24 -1.77 9.82 -4.24
CA ALA A 24 -2.60 8.66 -4.04
C ALA A 24 -2.60 8.26 -2.56
N SER A 25 -3.68 7.65 -2.11
CA SER A 25 -3.82 7.13 -0.74
C SER A 25 -3.99 5.62 -0.74
N LEU A 26 -3.44 4.97 0.29
CA LEU A 26 -3.69 3.58 0.68
C LEU A 26 -4.17 3.60 2.14
N GLY A 27 -5.20 2.84 2.47
CA GLY A 27 -5.81 2.85 3.79
C GLY A 27 -6.55 1.55 4.08
N ALA A 28 -6.81 1.31 5.37
CA ALA A 28 -7.54 0.15 5.86
C ALA A 28 -9.05 0.35 5.70
N ASP A 29 -9.51 0.43 4.45
CA ASP A 29 -10.91 0.55 4.10
C ASP A 29 -11.65 -0.78 4.35
N GLY A 30 -12.82 -0.74 5.00
CA GLY A 30 -13.66 -1.91 5.24
C GLY A 30 -13.75 -2.31 6.71
N PHE A 31 -14.19 -3.55 6.95
CA PHE A 31 -14.34 -4.10 8.30
C PHE A 31 -13.03 -4.67 8.83
N GLY A 32 -12.82 -4.55 10.14
CA GLY A 32 -11.72 -5.23 10.82
C GLY A 32 -11.92 -6.75 10.86
N PHE A 33 -10.81 -7.47 10.99
CA PHE A 33 -10.77 -8.92 11.14
C PHE A 33 -9.62 -9.33 12.08
N SER A 34 -9.60 -10.59 12.51
CA SER A 34 -8.58 -11.11 13.42
C SER A 34 -7.51 -11.88 12.65
N ASP A 35 -6.28 -11.36 12.66
CA ASP A 35 -5.09 -12.01 12.12
C ASP A 35 -3.83 -11.34 12.71
N THR A 36 -2.65 -11.82 12.33
CA THR A 36 -1.37 -11.19 12.59
C THR A 36 -1.27 -9.81 11.91
N ARG A 37 -0.48 -8.90 12.48
CA ARG A 37 -0.29 -7.55 11.92
C ARG A 37 0.24 -7.57 10.46
N PRO A 38 1.21 -8.42 10.09
CA PRO A 38 1.69 -8.49 8.71
C PRO A 38 0.60 -8.96 7.74
N ALA A 39 -0.18 -9.98 8.10
CA ALA A 39 -1.29 -10.46 7.27
C ALA A 39 -2.40 -9.40 7.14
N ALA A 40 -2.75 -8.73 8.25
CA ALA A 40 -3.73 -7.65 8.26
C ALA A 40 -3.34 -6.49 7.31
N ARG A 41 -2.08 -6.05 7.36
CA ARG A 41 -1.59 -4.96 6.50
C ARG A 41 -1.49 -5.36 5.04
N ARG A 42 -1.14 -6.62 4.75
CA ARG A 42 -1.15 -7.17 3.40
C ARG A 42 -2.58 -7.23 2.86
N PHE A 43 -3.55 -7.70 3.64
CA PHE A 43 -4.96 -7.74 3.24
C PHE A 43 -5.50 -6.36 2.86
N PHE A 44 -5.21 -5.33 3.64
CA PHE A 44 -5.62 -3.95 3.33
C PHE A 44 -4.75 -3.26 2.28
N HIS A 45 -3.71 -3.94 1.77
CA HIS A 45 -2.71 -3.37 0.87
C HIS A 45 -2.07 -2.07 1.36
N ILE A 46 -1.73 -2.02 2.66
CA ILE A 46 -1.09 -0.88 3.32
C ILE A 46 0.35 -1.19 3.78
N ASP A 47 0.91 -2.31 3.31
CA ASP A 47 2.29 -2.69 3.59
C ASP A 47 3.30 -2.16 2.56
N GLY A 48 4.60 -2.29 2.86
CA GLY A 48 5.68 -1.77 2.01
C GLY A 48 5.59 -2.19 0.53
N PRO A 49 5.42 -3.49 0.21
CA PRO A 49 5.18 -3.94 -1.16
C PRO A 49 3.98 -3.27 -1.84
N SER A 50 2.87 -3.06 -1.12
CA SER A 50 1.71 -2.36 -1.67
C SER A 50 2.03 -0.89 -2.01
N VAL A 51 2.80 -0.21 -1.15
CA VAL A 51 3.31 1.15 -1.43
C VAL A 51 4.20 1.16 -2.67
N ALA A 52 5.12 0.20 -2.80
CA ALA A 52 6.01 0.09 -3.96
C ALA A 52 5.23 -0.12 -5.26
N VAL A 53 4.25 -1.03 -5.26
CA VAL A 53 3.39 -1.27 -6.42
C VAL A 53 2.56 -0.03 -6.76
N ARG A 54 2.00 0.66 -5.76
CA ARG A 54 1.28 1.92 -6.00
C ARG A 54 2.18 3.01 -6.57
N ALA A 55 3.43 3.11 -6.14
CA ALA A 55 4.40 4.04 -6.73
C ALA A 55 4.68 3.71 -8.20
N LEU A 56 4.88 2.44 -8.52
CA LEU A 56 5.07 1.99 -9.90
C LEU A 56 3.84 2.27 -10.77
N GLN A 57 2.62 2.09 -10.26
CA GLN A 57 1.39 2.46 -10.97
C GLN A 57 1.37 3.94 -11.34
N LEU A 58 1.76 4.83 -10.40
CA LEU A 58 1.81 6.27 -10.67
C LEU A 58 2.90 6.62 -11.69
N LEU A 59 4.08 6.01 -11.59
CA LEU A 59 5.16 6.21 -12.56
C LEU A 59 4.80 5.69 -13.96
N ALA A 60 4.12 4.55 -14.05
CA ALA A 60 3.67 3.97 -15.32
C ALA A 60 2.64 4.87 -16.00
N ARG A 61 1.70 5.44 -15.22
CA ARG A 61 0.72 6.42 -15.71
C ARG A 61 1.39 7.69 -16.26
N GLU A 62 2.53 8.08 -15.70
CA GLU A 62 3.34 9.20 -16.18
C GLU A 62 4.30 8.81 -17.32
N GLY A 63 4.28 7.56 -17.79
CA GLY A 63 5.18 7.05 -18.84
C GLY A 63 6.65 6.90 -18.42
N LYS A 64 6.94 7.00 -17.12
CA LYS A 64 8.31 6.92 -16.58
C LYS A 64 8.84 5.50 -16.43
N VAL A 65 7.93 4.52 -16.41
CA VAL A 65 8.25 3.08 -16.46
C VAL A 65 7.28 2.38 -17.41
N PRO A 66 7.65 1.22 -17.98
CA PRO A 66 6.74 0.43 -18.81
C PRO A 66 5.43 0.06 -18.08
N ALA A 67 4.33 0.00 -18.82
CA ALA A 67 2.98 -0.19 -18.27
C ALA A 67 2.77 -1.55 -17.57
N ASP A 68 3.60 -2.54 -17.87
CA ASP A 68 3.55 -3.89 -17.29
C ASP A 68 4.34 -4.03 -15.97
N VAL A 69 5.20 -3.05 -15.63
CA VAL A 69 6.03 -3.08 -14.43
C VAL A 69 5.22 -3.19 -13.13
N PRO A 70 4.10 -2.46 -12.92
CA PRO A 70 3.31 -2.60 -11.71
C PRO A 70 2.74 -4.01 -11.53
N ALA A 71 2.29 -4.64 -12.62
CA ALA A 71 1.76 -6.00 -12.60
C ALA A 71 2.86 -7.03 -12.27
N LYS A 72 4.06 -6.86 -12.86
CA LYS A 72 5.24 -7.67 -12.52
C LYS A 72 5.63 -7.54 -11.05
N ALA A 73 5.60 -6.33 -10.50
CA ALA A 73 5.88 -6.08 -9.10
C ALA A 73 4.82 -6.72 -8.18
N ALA A 74 3.53 -6.60 -8.53
CA ALA A 74 2.46 -7.23 -7.79
C ALA A 74 2.61 -8.77 -7.73
N ALA A 75 2.95 -9.39 -8.86
CA ALA A 75 3.24 -10.82 -8.93
C ALA A 75 4.49 -11.19 -8.11
N LYS A 76 5.57 -10.42 -8.25
CA LYS A 76 6.83 -10.63 -7.51
C LYS A 76 6.61 -10.58 -5.98
N TYR A 77 5.78 -9.66 -5.52
CA TYR A 77 5.51 -9.46 -4.10
C TYR A 77 4.31 -10.25 -3.56
N GLN A 78 3.65 -11.03 -4.43
CA GLN A 78 2.49 -11.84 -4.05
C GLN A 78 1.43 -11.00 -3.33
N LEU A 79 1.03 -9.88 -3.95
CA LEU A 79 0.15 -8.89 -3.32
C LEU A 79 -1.20 -9.45 -2.84
N ASP A 80 -1.68 -10.52 -3.47
CA ASP A 80 -2.96 -11.18 -3.16
C ASP A 80 -2.81 -12.33 -2.14
N ASP A 81 -1.59 -12.62 -1.69
CA ASP A 81 -1.31 -13.63 -0.67
C ASP A 81 -1.08 -12.95 0.69
N VAL A 82 -2.05 -13.10 1.60
CA VAL A 82 -2.00 -12.57 2.97
C VAL A 82 -0.82 -13.10 3.77
N THR A 83 -0.33 -14.30 3.46
CA THR A 83 0.79 -14.93 4.17
C THR A 83 2.16 -14.39 3.74
N ALA A 84 2.22 -13.70 2.59
CA ALA A 84 3.43 -13.04 2.09
C ALA A 84 3.66 -11.65 2.72
N GLY A 85 2.80 -11.21 3.64
CA GLY A 85 2.95 -9.96 4.38
C GLY A 85 4.12 -10.04 5.37
N THR A 86 5.07 -9.09 5.27
CA THR A 86 6.24 -9.03 6.18
C THR A 86 6.29 -7.75 7.02
N SER A 87 5.39 -6.79 6.78
CA SER A 87 5.42 -5.50 7.47
C SER A 87 4.80 -5.57 8.87
N GLY A 88 5.59 -5.28 9.89
CA GLY A 88 5.11 -5.24 11.27
C GLY A 88 5.45 -6.49 12.07
N ASN A 89 6.72 -6.94 12.01
CA ASN A 89 7.27 -7.84 13.03
C ASN A 89 6.84 -7.35 14.41
N ALA A 90 6.41 -8.28 15.25
CA ALA A 90 6.01 -8.01 16.63
C ALA A 90 7.10 -7.17 17.28
N GLY A 91 6.75 -5.96 17.72
CA GLY A 91 7.57 -5.18 18.63
C GLY A 91 7.74 -6.02 19.90
N GLY A 92 8.85 -6.73 19.94
CA GLY A 92 9.17 -7.77 20.90
C GLY A 92 10.65 -8.13 20.83
N GLU A 93 11.51 -7.14 20.55
CA GLU A 93 12.87 -7.12 21.07
C GLU A 93 13.04 -5.73 21.72
N SER A 94 13.57 -5.77 22.95
CA SER A 94 13.57 -4.73 23.97
C SER A 94 14.22 -3.41 23.57
#